data_AF-A0A9P8ABQ1-F1
#
_entry.id   AF-A0A9P8ABQ1-F1
#
_cell.length_a   1.000
_cell.length_b   1.000
_cell.length_c   1.000
_cell.angle_alpha   90.00
_cell.angle_beta   90.00
_cell.angle_gamma   90.00
#
_symmetry.space_group_name_H-M   'P 1'
#
loop_
_entity.id
_entity.type
_entity.pdbx_description
1 polymer ?
#
loop_
_entity_poly.entity_id
_entity_poly.type
_entity_poly.pdbx_seq_one_letter_code
_entity_poly.pdbx_strand_id
1 'polypeptide(L)'
;MRLSKTLLISAALAAFMAVAVAQDAIQTEPTDDTPAVVPTTSDNESAPIFFSDDQDDTEDADDTGDAVDADGAGEDADASEDADAGDDADADADDGEQEASSLMKRAPRRAVPATRVVSGKTIAIDNEKDFCLFLPPMVGGDIAKNEHSAIAFCTKPHGGATPGARPFPKGFIQSHHLKVNRGVDAYVQITGRIDRKKYKLHKSDQGGQYDIKATKDSKCAGYNHFVQLIEPNDDIYCLRCCMQKKDCPTYKSEKGCREIISNGNYH
;
A
#
# COMPACT_ATOMS: atom_id res chain seq x y z
N MET A 1 -21.16 -39.34 58.00
CA MET A 1 -21.52 -40.24 56.87
C MET A 1 -20.96 -39.62 55.60
N ARG A 2 -20.00 -40.31 54.97
CA ARG A 2 -19.39 -39.93 53.70
C ARG A 2 -20.35 -40.34 52.58
N LEU A 3 -20.71 -39.44 51.66
CA LEU A 3 -21.22 -39.85 50.35
C LEU A 3 -20.46 -39.11 49.25
N SER A 4 -19.95 -39.93 48.34
CA SER A 4 -18.89 -39.66 47.37
C SER A 4 -19.43 -39.03 46.10
N LYS A 5 -18.64 -38.12 45.53
CA LYS A 5 -18.69 -37.68 44.14
C LYS A 5 -18.20 -38.82 43.24
N THR A 6 -18.96 -39.17 42.20
CA THR A 6 -18.53 -40.04 41.08
C THR A 6 -19.40 -39.65 39.87
N LEU A 7 -18.86 -38.88 38.91
CA LEU A 7 -18.28 -39.35 37.64
C LEU A 7 -19.35 -39.63 36.58
N LEU A 8 -19.52 -38.71 35.62
CA LEU A 8 -19.97 -39.01 34.26
C LEU A 8 -19.29 -38.00 33.31
N ILE A 9 -18.12 -38.39 32.81
CA ILE A 9 -17.48 -37.83 31.62
C ILE A 9 -18.04 -38.64 30.45
N SER A 10 -18.87 -38.03 29.62
CA SER A 10 -19.31 -38.65 28.36
C SER A 10 -18.51 -38.04 27.22
N ALA A 11 -17.54 -38.82 26.74
CA ALA A 11 -16.87 -38.61 25.48
C ALA A 11 -17.87 -38.76 24.32
N ALA A 12 -17.96 -37.74 23.47
CA ALA A 12 -18.69 -37.82 22.21
C ALA A 12 -17.71 -37.76 21.04
N LEU A 13 -17.47 -38.96 20.51
CA LEU A 13 -17.22 -39.31 19.12
C LEU A 13 -16.34 -38.40 18.26
N ALA A 14 -15.11 -38.89 18.06
CA ALA A 14 -14.45 -38.83 16.77
C ALA A 14 -15.23 -39.67 15.74
N ALA A 15 -15.63 -39.07 14.63
CA ALA A 15 -15.84 -39.72 13.33
C ALA A 15 -16.32 -38.68 12.30
N PHE A 16 -15.42 -38.12 11.50
CA PHE A 16 -15.74 -37.87 10.10
C PHE A 16 -14.53 -38.26 9.26
N MET A 17 -14.68 -39.44 8.67
CA MET A 17 -13.78 -40.06 7.75
C MET A 17 -13.68 -39.28 6.44
N ALA A 18 -12.52 -39.47 5.82
CA ALA A 18 -12.16 -39.10 4.46
C ALA A 18 -13.26 -39.35 3.43
N VAL A 19 -13.45 -38.38 2.54
CA VAL A 19 -13.92 -38.61 1.17
C VAL A 19 -12.82 -38.11 0.25
N ALA A 20 -11.93 -39.02 -0.12
CA ALA A 20 -11.12 -38.92 -1.32
C ALA A 20 -11.83 -39.76 -2.39
N VAL A 21 -12.29 -39.13 -3.47
CA VAL A 21 -12.73 -39.81 -4.68
C VAL A 21 -12.16 -39.07 -5.89
N ALA A 22 -11.39 -39.85 -6.66
CA ALA A 22 -11.12 -39.83 -8.11
C ALA A 22 -11.24 -38.49 -8.85
N GLN A 23 -10.15 -37.97 -9.43
CA GLN A 23 -9.66 -38.36 -10.77
C GLN A 23 -10.73 -38.20 -11.86
N ASP A 24 -10.65 -37.09 -12.59
CA ASP A 24 -10.87 -37.12 -14.03
C ASP A 24 -9.72 -36.39 -14.72
N ALA A 25 -8.90 -37.19 -15.39
CA ALA A 25 -7.90 -36.76 -16.33
C ALA A 25 -8.60 -36.53 -17.67
N ILE A 26 -8.75 -35.27 -18.09
CA ILE A 26 -9.12 -34.95 -19.46
C ILE A 26 -7.82 -34.70 -20.23
N GLN A 27 -7.50 -35.69 -21.05
CA GLN A 27 -6.50 -35.68 -22.10
C GLN A 27 -6.80 -34.58 -23.13
N THR A 28 -5.73 -33.87 -23.50
CA THR A 28 -5.33 -33.40 -24.85
C THR A 28 -6.42 -32.91 -25.80
N GLU A 29 -6.24 -31.70 -26.34
CA GLU A 29 -5.91 -31.49 -27.77
C GLU A 29 -5.11 -30.18 -27.94
N PRO A 30 -4.02 -30.15 -28.73
CA PRO A 30 -3.32 -28.93 -29.12
C PRO A 30 -3.85 -28.43 -30.47
N THR A 31 -4.47 -27.26 -30.49
CA THR A 31 -4.76 -26.56 -31.75
C THR A 31 -3.60 -25.62 -32.05
N ASP A 32 -2.70 -26.12 -32.89
CA ASP A 32 -1.79 -25.37 -33.73
C ASP A 32 -2.60 -24.58 -34.76
N ASP A 33 -2.62 -23.26 -34.63
CA ASP A 33 -3.09 -22.34 -35.67
C ASP A 33 -2.13 -21.15 -35.71
N THR A 34 -0.95 -21.42 -36.28
CA THR A 34 -0.07 -20.40 -36.82
C THR A 34 -0.42 -20.20 -38.29
N PRO A 35 -0.80 -18.97 -38.72
CA PRO A 35 -0.49 -18.57 -40.07
C PRO A 35 0.28 -17.26 -40.17
N ALA A 36 1.29 -17.34 -41.04
CA ALA A 36 1.80 -16.31 -41.92
C ALA A 36 2.59 -15.14 -41.30
N VAL A 37 3.89 -15.38 -41.20
CA VAL A 37 4.93 -14.39 -41.49
C VAL A 37 4.69 -13.83 -42.90
N VAL A 38 4.48 -12.53 -43.01
CA VAL A 38 4.59 -11.79 -44.28
C VAL A 38 5.83 -10.89 -44.16
N PRO A 39 6.89 -11.10 -44.96
CA PRO A 39 7.99 -10.17 -45.07
C PRO A 39 7.74 -9.26 -46.27
N THR A 40 7.62 -7.96 -46.05
CA THR A 40 7.88 -6.96 -47.09
C THR A 40 8.63 -5.78 -46.51
N THR A 41 9.90 -5.77 -46.86
CA THR A 41 10.79 -4.62 -46.98
C THR A 41 10.08 -3.40 -47.55
N SER A 42 10.31 -2.23 -46.95
CA SER A 42 10.60 -1.05 -47.75
C SER A 42 11.39 -0.08 -46.91
N ASP A 43 12.65 0.04 -47.31
CA ASP A 43 13.52 1.18 -47.06
C ASP A 43 12.76 2.50 -47.31
N ASN A 44 12.98 3.48 -46.44
CA ASN A 44 12.96 4.86 -46.90
C ASN A 44 14.15 5.59 -46.28
N GLU A 45 14.90 6.17 -47.21
CA GLU A 45 16.16 6.88 -47.06
C GLU A 45 16.06 8.10 -46.14
N SER A 46 17.15 8.29 -45.39
CA SER A 46 17.97 9.50 -45.39
C SER A 46 17.41 10.74 -46.11
N ALA A 47 17.21 11.82 -45.35
CA ALA A 47 17.86 13.10 -45.63
C ALA A 47 17.81 14.04 -44.41
N PRO A 48 18.86 14.84 -44.18
CA PRO A 48 18.94 15.81 -43.08
C PRO A 48 18.32 17.15 -43.47
N ILE A 49 17.72 17.84 -42.51
CA ILE A 49 17.33 19.25 -42.63
C ILE A 49 17.87 19.95 -41.37
N PHE A 50 19.07 20.50 -41.43
CA PHE A 50 19.41 21.89 -41.76
C PHE A 50 18.84 22.93 -40.78
N PHE A 51 19.75 23.40 -39.93
CA PHE A 51 19.91 24.74 -39.36
C PHE A 51 18.83 25.78 -39.69
N SER A 52 18.24 26.35 -38.63
CA SER A 52 18.09 27.80 -38.54
C SER A 52 18.34 28.18 -37.09
N ASP A 53 19.48 28.86 -36.90
CA ASP A 53 19.66 29.85 -35.85
C ASP A 53 18.46 30.81 -35.85
N ASP A 54 17.89 31.07 -34.68
CA ASP A 54 17.43 32.41 -34.36
C ASP A 54 17.68 32.62 -32.87
N GLN A 55 18.66 33.49 -32.64
CA GLN A 55 18.90 34.23 -31.41
C GLN A 55 17.64 35.03 -31.09
N ASP A 56 17.23 35.05 -29.82
CA ASP A 56 16.72 36.31 -29.31
C ASP A 56 17.16 36.48 -27.86
N ASP A 57 17.84 37.60 -27.67
CA ASP A 57 18.50 38.07 -26.48
C ASP A 57 17.45 38.46 -25.44
N THR A 58 17.64 38.01 -24.19
CA THR A 58 17.08 38.71 -23.04
C THR A 58 18.20 38.95 -22.05
N GLU A 59 18.91 40.05 -22.32
CA GLU A 59 19.61 40.82 -21.31
C GLU A 59 18.58 41.42 -20.37
N ASP A 60 18.67 41.09 -19.08
CA ASP A 60 18.28 42.01 -18.01
C ASP A 60 19.26 41.78 -16.86
N ALA A 61 20.35 42.55 -16.95
CA ALA A 61 21.23 42.85 -15.84
C ALA A 61 20.70 44.07 -15.09
N ASP A 62 20.81 43.99 -13.76
CA ASP A 62 20.89 45.06 -12.76
C ASP A 62 19.85 44.83 -11.66
N ASP A 63 20.30 44.57 -10.43
CA ASP A 63 20.40 45.64 -9.43
C ASP A 63 20.86 45.08 -8.08
N THR A 64 21.94 45.70 -7.58
CA THR A 64 22.43 45.89 -6.19
C THR A 64 21.95 44.89 -5.10
N GLY A 65 22.84 44.20 -4.39
CA GLY A 65 23.90 44.78 -3.58
C GLY A 65 23.36 45.15 -2.20
N ASP A 66 23.54 44.29 -1.19
CA ASP A 66 23.93 44.79 0.13
C ASP A 66 24.56 43.69 1.00
N ALA A 67 25.74 44.03 1.49
CA ALA A 67 26.50 43.27 2.46
C ALA A 67 26.21 43.89 3.84
N VAL A 68 25.84 43.07 4.81
CA VAL A 68 25.97 43.43 6.22
C VAL A 68 26.63 42.29 6.96
N ASP A 69 27.91 42.53 7.24
CA ASP A 69 28.65 41.94 8.34
C ASP A 69 27.93 42.23 9.67
N ALA A 70 27.86 41.23 10.54
CA ALA A 70 27.84 41.47 11.99
C ALA A 70 28.38 40.25 12.72
N ASP A 71 29.61 40.44 13.22
CA ASP A 71 30.28 39.66 14.24
C ASP A 71 29.39 39.33 15.44
N GLY A 72 29.59 38.15 16.02
CA GLY A 72 28.94 37.73 17.25
C GLY A 72 29.67 36.57 17.91
N ALA A 73 30.89 36.84 18.37
CA ALA A 73 31.61 35.98 19.30
C ALA A 73 30.85 35.87 20.64
N GLY A 74 30.83 34.67 21.20
CA GLY A 74 30.28 34.37 22.52
C GLY A 74 30.78 33.01 22.97
N GLU A 75 31.99 33.01 23.53
CA GLU A 75 32.49 31.99 24.46
C GLU A 75 31.52 31.90 25.65
N ASP A 76 31.27 30.69 26.16
CA ASP A 76 31.55 30.35 27.56
C ASP A 76 31.18 28.89 27.83
N ALA A 77 32.16 28.20 28.41
CA ALA A 77 32.05 26.88 28.99
C ALA A 77 31.21 26.95 30.27
N ASP A 78 30.50 25.87 30.62
CA ASP A 78 30.68 25.30 31.95
C ASP A 78 30.17 23.87 32.05
N ALA A 79 30.98 23.09 32.76
CA ALA A 79 30.80 21.70 33.10
C ALA A 79 30.14 21.57 34.48
N SER A 80 29.33 20.53 34.67
CA SER A 80 29.12 19.75 35.90
C SER A 80 28.03 18.73 35.57
N GLU A 81 28.33 17.43 35.52
CA GLU A 81 28.43 16.54 36.69
C GLU A 81 27.24 16.70 37.63
N ASP A 82 26.27 15.78 37.52
CA ASP A 82 25.67 15.15 38.69
C ASP A 82 25.10 13.79 38.30
N ALA A 83 25.69 12.78 38.91
CA ALA A 83 25.18 11.43 38.97
C ALA A 83 23.98 11.40 39.91
N ASP A 84 22.91 10.72 39.53
CA ASP A 84 22.08 10.08 40.54
C ASP A 84 21.65 8.69 40.05
N ALA A 85 21.88 7.73 40.94
CA ALA A 85 21.63 6.32 40.78
C ALA A 85 20.49 5.95 41.74
N GLY A 86 19.44 5.36 41.19
CA GLY A 86 18.40 4.61 41.89
C GLY A 86 17.67 3.82 40.81
N ASP A 87 17.95 2.53 40.60
CA ASP A 87 17.59 1.37 41.44
C ASP A 87 16.12 1.33 41.86
N ASP A 88 15.53 0.14 41.66
CA ASP A 88 14.20 -0.35 42.04
C ASP A 88 13.04 0.03 41.08
N ALA A 89 12.20 -0.87 40.57
CA ALA A 89 12.05 -2.31 40.68
C ALA A 89 11.14 -2.82 39.54
N ASP A 90 11.30 -4.11 39.23
CA ASP A 90 10.29 -5.13 38.93
C ASP A 90 8.94 -4.82 38.24
N ALA A 91 8.55 -5.80 37.40
CA ALA A 91 7.20 -6.12 36.89
C ALA A 91 6.73 -5.23 35.72
N ASP A 92 6.23 -5.72 34.58
CA ASP A 92 5.62 -6.99 34.21
C ASP A 92 5.83 -7.22 32.71
N ALA A 93 6.16 -8.46 32.35
CA ALA A 93 5.98 -8.96 31.00
C ALA A 93 4.52 -9.41 30.86
N ASP A 94 3.72 -8.70 30.05
CA ASP A 94 2.36 -9.12 29.69
C ASP A 94 2.07 -8.79 28.21
N ASP A 95 2.40 -9.76 27.35
CA ASP A 95 1.49 -10.36 26.36
C ASP A 95 0.57 -9.44 25.54
N GLY A 96 1.13 -8.42 24.88
CA GLY A 96 0.38 -7.49 24.01
C GLY A 96 0.06 -7.94 22.57
N GLU A 97 0.18 -9.21 22.20
CA GLU A 97 0.11 -9.64 20.78
C GLU A 97 -1.19 -10.36 20.34
N GLN A 98 -2.21 -10.52 21.20
CA GLN A 98 -3.44 -11.27 20.82
C GLN A 98 -4.70 -10.42 20.57
N GLU A 99 -4.71 -9.13 20.89
CA GLU A 99 -5.92 -8.28 20.79
C GLU A 99 -6.10 -7.54 19.45
N ALA A 100 -5.23 -7.73 18.46
CA ALA A 100 -5.44 -7.16 17.12
C ALA A 100 -6.38 -8.01 16.23
N SER A 101 -6.53 -9.30 16.54
CA SER A 101 -7.29 -10.25 15.68
C SER A 101 -8.77 -10.38 16.08
N SER A 102 -9.11 -10.18 17.35
CA SER A 102 -10.47 -10.46 17.87
C SER A 102 -11.47 -9.31 17.70
N LEU A 103 -11.00 -8.06 17.60
CA LEU A 103 -11.85 -6.88 17.82
C LEU A 103 -12.30 -6.09 16.56
N MET A 104 -12.10 -6.61 15.36
CA MET A 104 -12.85 -6.18 14.16
C MET A 104 -14.31 -6.70 14.15
N LYS A 105 -14.74 -7.39 15.22
CA LYS A 105 -16.05 -8.06 15.33
C LYS A 105 -17.22 -7.20 15.81
N ARG A 106 -17.04 -5.95 16.26
CA ARG A 106 -18.15 -5.21 16.92
C ARG A 106 -18.24 -3.72 16.60
N ALA A 107 -18.31 -3.37 15.32
CA ALA A 107 -19.13 -2.23 14.90
C ALA A 107 -20.50 -2.76 14.44
N PRO A 108 -21.64 -2.15 14.82
CA PRO A 108 -22.92 -2.54 14.26
C PRO A 108 -22.88 -2.28 12.75
N ARG A 109 -22.73 -3.36 11.97
CA ARG A 109 -22.82 -3.31 10.50
C ARG A 109 -24.27 -2.97 10.18
N ARG A 110 -24.57 -1.69 10.04
CA ARG A 110 -25.73 -1.25 9.25
C ARG A 110 -25.54 -1.90 7.89
N ALA A 111 -26.50 -2.73 7.46
CA ALA A 111 -26.40 -3.48 6.21
C ALA A 111 -26.11 -2.51 5.06
N VAL A 112 -24.86 -2.46 4.64
CA VAL A 112 -24.46 -1.75 3.43
C VAL A 112 -25.08 -2.54 2.29
N PRO A 113 -25.91 -1.93 1.43
CA PRO A 113 -26.48 -2.62 0.28
C PRO A 113 -25.33 -3.29 -0.48
N ALA A 114 -25.53 -4.58 -0.83
CA ALA A 114 -24.54 -5.43 -1.48
C ALA A 114 -24.01 -4.70 -2.72
N THR A 115 -22.89 -4.02 -2.55
CA THR A 115 -22.33 -3.18 -3.58
C THR A 115 -21.69 -4.14 -4.56
N ARG A 116 -21.95 -3.96 -5.87
CA ARG A 116 -21.31 -4.77 -6.90
C ARG A 116 -19.81 -4.81 -6.63
N VAL A 117 -19.30 -6.00 -6.30
CA VAL A 117 -17.89 -6.21 -6.04
C VAL A 117 -17.25 -6.51 -7.40
N VAL A 118 -16.39 -5.60 -7.86
CA VAL A 118 -15.70 -5.74 -9.14
C VAL A 118 -14.37 -6.44 -8.88
N SER A 119 -14.11 -7.50 -9.64
CA SER A 119 -12.89 -8.29 -9.52
C SER A 119 -11.64 -7.40 -9.67
N GLY A 120 -10.72 -7.50 -8.72
CA GLY A 120 -9.48 -6.73 -8.64
C GLY A 120 -9.66 -5.27 -8.23
N LYS A 121 -10.87 -4.80 -7.91
CA LYS A 121 -11.13 -3.37 -7.60
C LYS A 121 -11.45 -3.12 -6.12
N THR A 122 -11.04 -4.01 -5.23
CA THR A 122 -11.24 -3.81 -3.79
C THR A 122 -9.97 -4.14 -3.04
N ILE A 123 -9.50 -3.19 -2.23
CA ILE A 123 -8.39 -3.34 -1.30
C ILE A 123 -8.94 -3.42 0.13
N ALA A 124 -8.15 -3.98 1.05
CA ALA A 124 -8.50 -4.09 2.46
C ALA A 124 -7.26 -3.87 3.32
N ILE A 125 -7.46 -3.41 4.56
CA ILE A 125 -6.45 -3.41 5.61
C ILE A 125 -7.09 -4.08 6.83
N ASP A 126 -6.69 -5.32 7.10
CA ASP A 126 -7.17 -6.08 8.26
C ASP A 126 -6.22 -5.89 9.44
N ASN A 127 -4.91 -5.97 9.20
CA ASN A 127 -3.86 -5.67 10.16
C ASN A 127 -2.55 -5.33 9.44
N GLU A 128 -1.49 -5.08 10.22
CA GLU A 128 -0.18 -4.67 9.72
C GLU A 128 0.46 -5.64 8.72
N LYS A 129 0.22 -6.95 8.88
CA LYS A 129 0.76 -8.01 8.01
C LYS A 129 -0.26 -8.50 6.96
N ASP A 130 -1.46 -7.91 6.95
CA ASP A 130 -2.61 -8.38 6.19
C ASP A 130 -3.35 -7.19 5.55
N PHE A 131 -2.82 -6.77 4.42
CA PHE A 131 -3.34 -5.64 3.66
C PHE A 131 -3.15 -5.82 2.16
N CYS A 132 -3.84 -4.97 1.41
CA CYS A 132 -3.74 -4.85 -0.03
C CYS A 132 -3.39 -3.42 -0.47
N LEU A 133 -2.79 -3.30 -1.65
CA LEU A 133 -2.54 -2.04 -2.36
C LEU A 133 -2.96 -2.21 -3.83
N PHE A 134 -3.39 -1.13 -4.46
CA PHE A 134 -3.52 -1.05 -5.92
C PHE A 134 -2.14 -0.94 -6.58
N LEU A 135 -1.95 -1.67 -7.68
CA LEU A 135 -0.81 -1.53 -8.58
C LEU A 135 -1.30 -1.56 -10.03
N PRO A 136 -0.45 -1.12 -10.99
CA PRO A 136 -0.75 -1.29 -12.41
C PRO A 136 -1.04 -2.76 -12.74
N PRO A 137 -1.98 -3.05 -13.67
CA PRO A 137 -2.37 -4.41 -14.00
C PRO A 137 -1.26 -5.23 -14.68
N MET A 138 -0.23 -4.55 -15.20
CA MET A 138 0.93 -5.11 -15.86
C MET A 138 2.21 -4.80 -15.08
N VAL A 139 3.14 -5.74 -15.08
CA VAL A 139 4.46 -5.61 -14.45
C VAL A 139 5.22 -4.45 -15.10
N GLY A 140 5.77 -3.55 -14.29
CA GLY A 140 6.50 -2.37 -14.75
C GLY A 140 5.62 -1.30 -15.40
N GLY A 141 4.30 -1.38 -15.24
CA GLY A 141 3.41 -0.30 -15.64
C GLY A 141 3.71 0.99 -14.89
N ASP A 142 3.59 2.11 -15.59
CA ASP A 142 3.69 3.46 -15.04
C ASP A 142 2.48 3.73 -14.12
N ILE A 143 2.70 4.24 -12.91
CA ILE A 143 1.65 4.39 -11.89
C ILE A 143 0.57 5.37 -12.37
N ALA A 144 0.96 6.59 -12.75
CA ALA A 144 0.04 7.65 -13.20
C ALA A 144 -0.75 7.25 -14.44
N LYS A 145 -0.10 6.62 -15.44
CA LYS A 145 -0.79 6.19 -16.68
C LYS A 145 -1.79 5.05 -16.45
N ASN A 146 -1.70 4.33 -15.33
CA ASN A 146 -2.56 3.19 -15.00
C ASN A 146 -3.55 3.47 -13.86
N GLU A 147 -3.75 4.74 -13.47
CA GLU A 147 -4.70 5.14 -12.42
C GLU A 147 -6.12 4.58 -12.63
N HIS A 148 -6.60 4.55 -13.87
CA HIS A 148 -7.94 4.03 -14.18
C HIS A 148 -8.04 2.49 -14.20
N SER A 149 -6.92 1.80 -14.40
CA SER A 149 -6.88 0.35 -14.67
C SER A 149 -6.32 -0.47 -13.51
N ALA A 150 -5.83 0.18 -12.44
CA ALA A 150 -5.18 -0.46 -11.30
C ALA A 150 -5.97 -1.60 -10.68
N ILE A 151 -5.26 -2.62 -10.19
CA ILE A 151 -5.82 -3.81 -9.59
C ILE A 151 -5.22 -4.07 -8.21
N ALA A 152 -6.00 -4.68 -7.33
CA ALA A 152 -5.58 -4.98 -5.97
C ALA A 152 -4.53 -6.09 -5.94
N PHE A 153 -3.48 -5.86 -5.16
CA PHE A 153 -2.47 -6.82 -4.76
C PHE A 153 -2.48 -6.94 -3.24
N CYS A 154 -2.43 -8.16 -2.69
CA CYS A 154 -2.51 -8.40 -1.26
C CYS A 154 -1.33 -9.24 -0.76
N THR A 155 -1.02 -9.07 0.51
CA THR A 155 -0.03 -9.87 1.26
C THR A 155 -0.46 -11.34 1.39
N LYS A 156 -1.76 -11.58 1.55
CA LYS A 156 -2.40 -12.90 1.46
C LYS A 156 -3.85 -12.78 0.97
N PRO A 157 -4.54 -13.89 0.65
CA PRO A 157 -5.93 -13.84 0.21
C PRO A 157 -6.89 -13.38 1.32
N HIS A 158 -7.68 -12.33 1.09
CA HIS A 158 -8.68 -11.83 2.06
C HIS A 158 -10.07 -12.45 1.86
N GLY A 159 -10.20 -13.78 1.91
CA GLY A 159 -11.48 -14.48 2.13
C GLY A 159 -12.74 -13.97 1.38
N GLY A 160 -12.60 -13.52 0.13
CA GLY A 160 -13.70 -12.96 -0.68
C GLY A 160 -13.98 -11.45 -0.54
N ALA A 161 -13.36 -10.75 0.42
CA ALA A 161 -13.46 -9.29 0.56
C ALA A 161 -12.75 -8.55 -0.58
N THR A 162 -11.71 -9.16 -1.17
CA THR A 162 -10.94 -8.62 -2.30
C THR A 162 -10.92 -9.62 -3.47
N PRO A 163 -12.09 -9.91 -4.10
CA PRO A 163 -12.14 -10.88 -5.17
C PRO A 163 -11.25 -10.43 -6.34
N GLY A 164 -10.50 -11.35 -6.93
CA GLY A 164 -9.60 -11.05 -8.04
C GLY A 164 -8.33 -10.29 -7.66
N ALA A 165 -8.06 -10.07 -6.37
CA ALA A 165 -6.79 -9.54 -5.93
C ALA A 165 -5.65 -10.55 -6.19
N ARG A 166 -4.49 -10.03 -6.57
CA ARG A 166 -3.29 -10.81 -6.87
C ARG A 166 -2.35 -10.84 -5.64
N PRO A 167 -1.47 -11.84 -5.49
CA PRO A 167 -0.43 -11.78 -4.46
C PRO A 167 0.63 -10.75 -4.83
N PHE A 168 1.17 -10.02 -3.86
CA PHE A 168 2.36 -9.18 -4.09
C PHE A 168 3.53 -10.02 -4.64
N PRO A 169 4.37 -9.45 -5.52
CA PRO A 169 5.65 -10.08 -5.85
C PRO A 169 6.48 -10.29 -4.59
N LYS A 170 7.20 -11.41 -4.52
CA LYS A 170 8.02 -11.74 -3.35
C LYS A 170 9.05 -10.63 -3.08
N GLY A 171 9.03 -10.11 -1.85
CA GLY A 171 9.92 -9.04 -1.40
C GLY A 171 9.55 -7.66 -1.92
N PHE A 172 8.38 -7.49 -2.55
CA PHE A 172 7.92 -6.17 -3.00
C PHE A 172 7.62 -5.24 -1.82
N ILE A 173 7.02 -5.74 -0.75
CA ILE A 173 6.85 -4.98 0.50
C ILE A 173 8.11 -5.17 1.35
N GLN A 174 8.77 -4.08 1.74
CA GLN A 174 9.98 -4.08 2.56
C GLN A 174 9.71 -3.69 4.02
N SER A 175 8.85 -2.70 4.25
CA SER A 175 8.36 -2.33 5.58
C SER A 175 6.90 -1.94 5.51
N HIS A 176 6.20 -2.04 6.63
CA HIS A 176 4.79 -1.74 6.76
C HIS A 176 4.51 -1.27 8.18
N HIS A 177 3.70 -0.21 8.32
CA HIS A 177 3.41 0.42 9.61
C HIS A 177 1.92 0.75 9.68
N LEU A 178 1.20 0.06 10.55
CA LEU A 178 -0.25 0.25 10.72
C LEU A 178 -0.54 1.40 11.68
N LYS A 179 -1.48 2.27 11.30
CA LYS A 179 -2.05 3.27 12.21
C LYS A 179 -3.56 3.32 12.07
N VAL A 180 -4.25 3.31 13.21
CA VAL A 180 -5.71 3.26 13.28
C VAL A 180 -6.22 4.42 14.13
N ASN A 181 -7.18 5.17 13.60
CA ASN A 181 -8.01 6.09 14.36
C ASN A 181 -9.42 5.50 14.50
N ARG A 182 -9.92 5.39 15.74
CA ARG A 182 -11.22 4.77 16.07
C ARG A 182 -12.31 5.78 16.46
N GLY A 183 -12.10 7.07 16.21
CA GLY A 183 -13.08 8.12 16.49
C GLY A 183 -14.22 8.25 15.45
N VAL A 184 -14.98 9.35 15.52
CA VAL A 184 -16.01 9.71 14.52
C VAL A 184 -15.41 9.85 13.11
N ASP A 185 -14.15 10.29 13.07
CA ASP A 185 -13.30 10.41 11.88
C ASP A 185 -12.42 9.17 11.73
N ALA A 186 -13.05 7.98 11.80
CA ALA A 186 -12.34 6.72 11.78
C ALA A 186 -11.60 6.52 10.44
N TYR A 187 -10.33 6.17 10.57
CA TYR A 187 -9.50 5.76 9.44
C TYR A 187 -8.55 4.65 9.85
N VAL A 188 -8.14 3.87 8.86
CA VAL A 188 -7.00 2.95 8.96
C VAL A 188 -6.02 3.32 7.87
N GLN A 189 -4.73 3.30 8.19
CA GLN A 189 -3.68 3.51 7.21
C GLN A 189 -2.58 2.49 7.36
N ILE A 190 -1.92 2.20 6.24
CA ILE A 190 -0.69 1.43 6.17
C ILE A 190 0.30 2.23 5.33
N THR A 191 1.49 2.46 5.86
CA THR A 191 2.58 3.15 5.16
C THR A 191 3.85 2.33 5.26
N GLY A 192 4.80 2.53 4.35
CA GLY A 192 6.08 1.84 4.44
C GLY A 192 6.88 1.91 3.16
N ARG A 193 7.77 0.93 2.99
CA ARG A 193 8.71 0.85 1.87
C ARG A 193 8.40 -0.29 0.93
N ILE A 194 8.71 -0.07 -0.34
CA ILE A 194 8.65 -1.09 -1.39
C ILE A 194 10.05 -1.38 -1.97
N ASP A 195 10.22 -2.55 -2.58
CA ASP A 195 11.28 -2.78 -3.57
C ASP A 195 10.68 -2.69 -4.97
N ARG A 196 10.77 -1.51 -5.59
CA ARG A 196 10.21 -1.25 -6.92
C ARG A 196 10.69 -2.25 -7.98
N LYS A 197 11.89 -2.82 -7.82
CA LYS A 197 12.48 -3.76 -8.79
C LYS A 197 11.71 -5.08 -8.83
N LYS A 198 11.06 -5.48 -7.73
CA LYS A 198 10.26 -6.72 -7.67
C LYS A 198 9.02 -6.67 -8.55
N TYR A 199 8.51 -5.48 -8.84
CA TYR A 199 7.43 -5.26 -9.80
C TYR A 199 7.89 -4.50 -11.05
N LYS A 200 9.20 -4.38 -11.26
CA LYS A 200 9.85 -3.66 -12.38
C LYS A 200 9.39 -2.21 -12.57
N LEU A 201 8.97 -1.53 -11.50
CA LEU A 201 8.59 -0.12 -11.56
C LEU A 201 9.84 0.75 -11.83
N HIS A 202 9.68 1.72 -12.73
CA HIS A 202 10.77 2.60 -13.15
C HIS A 202 11.13 3.59 -12.04
N LYS A 203 12.42 3.91 -11.86
CA LYS A 203 12.84 4.92 -10.86
C LYS A 203 12.35 6.32 -11.22
N SER A 204 12.23 6.58 -12.51
CA SER A 204 11.75 7.85 -13.07
C SER A 204 10.23 7.98 -13.04
N ASP A 205 9.52 6.92 -12.63
CA ASP A 205 8.09 7.01 -12.35
C ASP A 205 7.92 7.78 -11.05
N GLN A 206 7.34 8.97 -11.15
CA GLN A 206 7.09 9.86 -10.02
C GLN A 206 5.92 9.38 -9.14
N GLY A 207 5.28 8.28 -9.53
CA GLY A 207 4.14 7.72 -8.83
C GLY A 207 2.82 8.22 -9.40
N GLY A 208 1.80 8.19 -8.54
CA GLY A 208 0.44 8.57 -8.88
C GLY A 208 -0.50 8.26 -7.73
N GLN A 209 -1.74 8.71 -7.84
CA GLN A 209 -2.75 8.60 -6.81
C GLN A 209 -3.86 7.66 -7.26
N TYR A 210 -4.04 6.55 -6.54
CA TYR A 210 -5.24 5.74 -6.63
C TYR A 210 -6.25 6.20 -5.58
N ASP A 211 -7.44 6.55 -6.05
CA ASP A 211 -8.59 6.89 -5.22
C ASP A 211 -9.90 6.48 -5.93
N ILE A 212 -11.02 6.74 -5.26
CA ILE A 212 -12.37 6.43 -5.76
C ILE A 212 -12.76 7.10 -7.09
N LYS A 213 -12.08 8.18 -7.48
CA LYS A 213 -12.30 8.90 -8.74
C LYS A 213 -11.34 8.43 -9.82
N ALA A 214 -10.07 8.27 -9.47
CA ALA A 214 -9.01 7.86 -10.37
C ALA A 214 -9.26 6.43 -10.85
N THR A 215 -9.49 5.49 -9.94
CA THR A 215 -9.74 4.10 -10.28
C THR A 215 -11.24 3.81 -10.27
N LYS A 216 -11.85 3.63 -11.44
CA LYS A 216 -13.29 3.35 -11.56
C LYS A 216 -13.68 2.09 -10.77
N ASP A 217 -14.79 2.20 -10.04
CA ASP A 217 -15.36 1.13 -9.19
C ASP A 217 -14.45 0.64 -8.05
N SER A 218 -13.35 1.35 -7.76
CA SER A 218 -12.43 1.01 -6.69
C SER A 218 -12.98 1.34 -5.31
N LYS A 219 -12.66 0.50 -4.33
CA LYS A 219 -13.11 0.64 -2.93
C LYS A 219 -12.06 0.13 -1.96
N CYS A 220 -12.12 0.65 -0.74
CA CYS A 220 -11.50 0.03 0.41
C CYS A 220 -12.57 -0.65 1.28
N ALA A 221 -12.40 -1.94 1.56
CA ALA A 221 -13.38 -2.75 2.26
C ALA A 221 -13.69 -2.16 3.64
N GLY A 222 -14.97 -1.83 3.89
CA GLY A 222 -15.42 -1.26 5.15
C GLY A 222 -15.28 0.26 5.29
N TYR A 223 -14.81 0.97 4.26
CA TYR A 223 -14.61 2.42 4.28
C TYR A 223 -15.25 3.11 3.06
N ASN A 224 -15.61 4.38 3.19
CA ASN A 224 -16.30 5.15 2.14
C ASN A 224 -15.32 5.81 1.15
N HIS A 225 -14.12 6.10 1.61
CA HIS A 225 -13.08 6.79 0.87
C HIS A 225 -11.75 6.06 1.06
N PHE A 226 -10.85 6.21 0.10
CA PHE A 226 -9.46 5.86 0.28
C PHE A 226 -8.58 6.79 -0.54
N VAL A 227 -7.33 6.89 -0.13
CA VAL A 227 -6.25 7.51 -0.90
C VAL A 227 -5.05 6.59 -0.81
N GLN A 228 -4.45 6.28 -1.95
CA GLN A 228 -3.25 5.48 -2.03
C GLN A 228 -2.26 6.12 -3.00
N LEU A 229 -1.00 6.21 -2.61
CA LEU A 229 0.08 6.57 -3.50
C LEU A 229 1.17 5.50 -3.46
N ILE A 230 1.80 5.29 -4.62
CA ILE A 230 3.01 4.49 -4.80
C ILE A 230 4.04 5.43 -5.40
N GLU A 231 5.21 5.55 -4.78
CA GLU A 231 6.30 6.45 -5.19
C GLU A 231 7.56 5.64 -5.50
N PRO A 232 7.71 5.13 -6.74
CA PRO A 232 8.86 4.33 -7.14
C PRO A 232 10.19 5.09 -7.09
N ASN A 233 10.18 6.41 -7.21
CA ASN A 233 11.38 7.24 -7.09
C ASN A 233 12.03 7.14 -5.70
N ASP A 234 11.22 7.03 -4.65
CA ASP A 234 11.64 7.03 -3.23
C ASP A 234 11.50 5.65 -2.55
N ASP A 235 10.98 4.65 -3.29
CA ASP A 235 10.72 3.29 -2.78
C ASP A 235 9.76 3.31 -1.55
N ILE A 236 8.72 4.15 -1.60
CA ILE A 236 7.70 4.26 -0.54
C ILE A 236 6.28 4.09 -1.06
N TYR A 237 5.38 3.77 -0.13
CA TYR A 237 3.94 3.74 -0.37
C TYR A 237 3.15 4.23 0.84
N CYS A 238 1.92 4.63 0.58
CA CYS A 238 0.96 4.96 1.61
C CYS A 238 -0.46 4.65 1.14
N LEU A 239 -1.26 4.10 2.04
CA LEU A 239 -2.69 3.86 1.86
C LEU A 239 -3.40 4.32 3.12
N ARG A 240 -4.46 5.09 2.97
CA ARG A 240 -5.43 5.37 4.04
C ARG A 240 -6.85 5.13 3.55
N CYS A 241 -7.62 4.37 4.33
CA CYS A 241 -9.04 4.17 4.14
C CYS A 241 -9.81 4.94 5.22
N CYS A 242 -10.80 5.74 4.81
CA CYS A 242 -11.49 6.70 5.66
C CYS A 242 -13.00 6.55 5.62
N MET A 243 -13.66 6.81 6.75
CA MET A 243 -15.11 6.97 6.80
C MET A 243 -15.56 8.31 6.23
N GLN A 244 -14.79 9.38 6.47
CA GLN A 244 -15.09 10.73 6.00
C GLN A 244 -14.11 11.15 4.90
N LYS A 245 -14.61 11.91 3.92
CA LYS A 245 -13.79 12.43 2.81
C LYS A 245 -12.67 13.34 3.30
N LYS A 246 -12.90 14.11 4.36
CA LYS A 246 -11.90 15.05 4.91
C LYS A 246 -10.62 14.37 5.41
N ASP A 247 -10.69 13.11 5.80
CA ASP A 247 -9.54 12.36 6.34
C ASP A 247 -8.69 11.70 5.23
N CYS A 248 -9.24 11.68 4.00
CA CYS A 248 -8.64 11.14 2.79
C CYS A 248 -8.42 12.27 1.78
N PRO A 249 -7.29 13.00 1.85
CA PRO A 249 -7.03 14.13 0.96
C PRO A 249 -6.70 13.67 -0.48
N THR A 250 -7.72 13.58 -1.33
CA THR A 250 -7.61 13.15 -2.74
C THR A 250 -7.40 14.31 -3.73
N TYR A 251 -6.85 15.45 -3.30
CA TYR A 251 -6.74 16.67 -4.14
C TYR A 251 -5.32 17.23 -4.21
N LYS A 252 -4.35 16.47 -3.70
CA LYS A 252 -2.94 16.84 -3.59
C LYS A 252 -2.04 15.71 -4.15
N SER A 253 -2.43 15.11 -5.27
CA SER A 253 -1.78 13.92 -5.85
C SER A 253 -0.28 14.12 -6.15
N GLU A 254 0.12 15.33 -6.52
CA GLU A 254 1.53 15.68 -6.83
C GLU A 254 2.42 15.88 -5.59
N LYS A 255 1.85 15.90 -4.39
CA LYS A 255 2.61 16.19 -3.16
C LYS A 255 3.26 14.96 -2.52
N GLY A 256 2.85 13.77 -2.94
CA GLY A 256 3.39 12.51 -2.45
C GLY A 256 2.94 12.11 -1.04
N CYS A 257 3.41 10.95 -0.60
CA CYS A 257 2.94 10.24 0.58
C CYS A 257 3.19 11.02 1.86
N ARG A 258 4.36 11.63 1.96
CA ARG A 258 4.77 12.39 3.15
C ARG A 258 3.92 13.64 3.40
N GLU A 259 3.29 14.20 2.37
CA GLU A 259 2.35 15.31 2.53
C GLU A 259 0.91 14.81 2.75
N ILE A 260 0.44 13.84 1.96
CA ILE A 260 -0.94 13.32 2.03
C ILE A 260 -1.20 12.60 3.35
N ILE A 261 -0.23 11.79 3.78
CA ILE A 261 -0.25 10.98 5.00
C ILE A 261 1.00 11.38 5.82
N SER A 262 0.99 12.61 6.31
CA SER A 262 2.11 13.22 7.05
C SER A 262 2.42 12.56 8.39
N ASN A 263 1.44 11.88 8.98
CA ASN A 263 1.59 11.16 10.23
C ASN A 263 1.93 9.66 10.04
N GLY A 264 2.41 9.29 8.84
CA GLY A 264 2.84 7.94 8.47
C GLY A 264 4.31 7.68 8.76
N ASN A 265 4.67 6.39 8.85
CA ASN A 265 6.05 5.93 8.99
C ASN A 265 6.54 5.32 7.66
N TYR A 266 7.69 5.78 7.18
CA TYR A 266 8.26 5.48 5.86
C TYR A 266 9.69 4.93 5.94
N HIS A 267 10.08 4.45 7.11
CA HIS A 267 11.40 3.86 7.35
C HIS A 267 11.34 2.33 7.29
#